data_AF-A0A930FI29-F1
#
_entry.id   AF-A0A930FI29-F1
#
_cell.length_a   1.000
_cell.length_b   1.000
_cell.length_c   1.000
_cell.angle_alpha   90.00
_cell.angle_beta   90.00
_cell.angle_gamma   90.00
#
_symmetry.space_group_name_H-M   'P 1'
#
loop_
_entity.id
_entity.type
_entity.pdbx_description
1 polymer ?
#
loop_
_entity_poly.entity_id
_entity_poly.type
_entity_poly.pdbx_seq_one_letter_code
_entity_poly.pdbx_strand_id
1 'polypeptide(L)'
;MKTTVTPQEVIAKTYLNITDVQILLGMTREPARALFKQVKNIETEKLGKFDVWPNMIQKDNLLKALHISRDALLRDLELREANKKSAPSVESKGA
;
A
#
# COMPACT_ATOMS: atom_id res chain seq x y z
N MET A 1 7.86 -9.11 -19.62
CA MET A 1 7.38 -7.74 -19.40
C MET A 1 7.32 -7.48 -17.91
N LYS A 2 8.02 -6.48 -17.37
CA LYS A 2 7.79 -6.03 -15.99
C LYS A 2 6.58 -5.11 -16.02
N THR A 3 5.40 -5.65 -15.75
CA THR A 3 4.20 -4.83 -15.51
C THR A 3 4.42 -4.15 -14.17
N THR A 4 4.77 -2.87 -14.19
CA THR A 4 4.89 -2.08 -12.96
C THR A 4 3.49 -1.91 -12.39
N VAL A 5 3.18 -2.64 -11.31
CA VAL A 5 1.87 -2.57 -10.66
C VAL A 5 1.68 -1.17 -10.08
N THR A 6 0.57 -0.53 -10.43
CA THR A 6 0.20 0.82 -10.00
C THR A 6 -0.54 0.79 -8.65
N PRO A 7 -0.51 1.87 -7.85
CA PRO A 7 -1.32 1.96 -6.63
C PRO A 7 -2.82 1.73 -6.85
N GLN A 8 -3.35 2.13 -8.01
CA GLN A 8 -4.75 1.95 -8.42
C GLN A 8 -5.10 0.48 -8.63
N GLU A 9 -4.19 -0.29 -9.23
CA GLU A 9 -4.36 -1.74 -9.34
C GLU A 9 -4.29 -2.41 -7.96
N VAL A 10 -3.44 -1.91 -7.06
CA VAL A 10 -3.31 -2.47 -5.71
C VAL A 10 -4.55 -2.21 -4.86
N ILE A 11 -5.14 -0.99 -4.88
CA ILE A 11 -6.32 -0.68 -4.05
C ILE A 11 -7.57 -1.49 -4.44
N ALA A 12 -7.62 -2.01 -5.66
CA ALA A 12 -8.66 -2.91 -6.14
C ALA A 12 -8.57 -4.32 -5.53
N LYS A 13 -7.39 -4.73 -5.04
CA LYS A 13 -7.20 -6.06 -4.43
C LYS A 13 -7.90 -6.16 -3.08
N THR A 14 -8.30 -7.39 -2.74
CA THR A 14 -8.82 -7.73 -1.40
C THR A 14 -7.68 -8.10 -0.44
N TYR A 15 -6.70 -8.85 -0.95
CA TYR A 15 -5.53 -9.31 -0.20
C TYR A 15 -4.27 -8.65 -0.74
N LEU A 16 -3.41 -8.24 0.18
CA LEU A 16 -2.20 -7.47 -0.09
C LEU A 16 -1.01 -8.23 0.49
N ASN A 17 0.07 -8.36 -0.29
CA ASN A 17 1.37 -8.74 0.25
C ASN A 17 2.18 -7.49 0.66
N ILE A 18 3.40 -7.67 1.20
CA ILE A 18 4.25 -6.54 1.63
C ILE A 18 4.55 -5.57 0.49
N THR A 19 4.83 -6.08 -0.71
CA THR A 19 5.10 -5.24 -1.89
C THR A 19 3.88 -4.39 -2.27
N ASP A 20 2.68 -4.98 -2.19
CA ASP A 20 1.43 -4.26 -2.40
C ASP A 20 1.27 -3.12 -1.37
N VAL A 21 1.57 -3.37 -0.09
CA VAL A 21 1.55 -2.34 0.96
C VAL A 21 2.54 -1.21 0.66
N GLN A 22 3.75 -1.54 0.20
CA GLN A 22 4.75 -0.55 -0.21
C GLN A 22 4.24 0.34 -1.35
N ILE A 23 3.68 -0.28 -2.40
CA ILE A 23 3.18 0.43 -3.57
C ILE A 23 1.98 1.30 -3.19
N LEU A 24 1.01 0.74 -2.46
CA LEU A 24 -0.23 1.39 -2.09
C LEU A 24 -0.01 2.63 -1.22
N LEU A 25 0.91 2.52 -0.26
CA LEU A 25 1.16 3.58 0.70
C LEU A 25 2.39 4.44 0.36
N GLY A 26 3.11 4.10 -0.71
CA GLY A 26 4.31 4.81 -1.16
C GLY A 26 5.44 4.78 -0.12
N MET A 27 5.60 3.67 0.59
CA MET A 27 6.54 3.52 1.70
C MET A 27 7.70 2.57 1.38
N THR A 28 8.82 2.74 2.11
CA THR A 28 9.97 1.86 2.00
C THR A 28 9.69 0.48 2.64
N ARG A 29 10.58 -0.48 2.38
CA ARG A 29 10.37 -1.89 2.74
C ARG A 29 10.21 -2.14 4.24
N GLU A 30 11.06 -1.54 5.08
CA GLU A 30 11.04 -1.80 6.52
C GLU A 30 9.77 -1.28 7.21
N PRO A 31 9.31 -0.04 6.96
CA PRO A 31 8.00 0.42 7.43
C PRO A 31 6.84 -0.47 6.97
N ALA A 32 6.83 -0.88 5.70
CA ALA A 32 5.80 -1.76 5.17
C ALA A 32 5.80 -3.13 5.86
N ARG A 33 6.98 -3.68 6.15
CA ARG A 33 7.12 -4.95 6.85
C ARG A 33 6.62 -4.87 8.28
N ALA A 34 6.94 -3.79 9.00
CA ALA A 34 6.47 -3.56 10.36
C ALA A 34 4.93 -3.46 10.40
N LEU A 35 4.35 -2.64 9.52
CA LEU A 35 2.90 -2.48 9.39
C LEU A 35 2.22 -3.79 8.99
N PHE A 36 2.78 -4.51 8.01
CA PHE A 36 2.25 -5.80 7.57
C PHE A 36 2.20 -6.80 8.74
N LYS A 37 3.28 -6.90 9.53
CA LYS A 37 3.32 -7.79 10.70
C LYS A 37 2.29 -7.38 11.76
N GLN A 38 2.11 -6.08 12.00
CA GLN A 38 1.10 -5.59 12.93
C GLN A 38 -0.31 -5.99 12.49
N VAL A 39 -0.68 -5.74 11.23
CA VAL A 39 -1.99 -6.12 10.69
C VAL A 39 -2.15 -7.65 10.72
N LYS A 40 -1.10 -8.41 10.41
CA LYS A 40 -1.10 -9.87 10.46
C LYS A 40 -1.40 -10.40 11.85
N ASN A 41 -0.82 -9.80 12.89
CA ASN A 41 -1.11 -10.18 14.28
C ASN A 41 -2.58 -9.92 14.62
N ILE A 42 -3.12 -8.75 14.24
CA ILE A 42 -4.54 -8.40 14.46
C ILE A 42 -5.48 -9.41 13.77
N GLU A 43 -5.16 -9.83 12.54
CA GLU A 43 -5.93 -10.86 11.83
C GLU A 43 -5.85 -12.22 12.52
N THR A 44 -4.65 -12.59 12.96
CA THR A 44 -4.39 -13.85 13.66
C THR A 44 -5.14 -13.92 14.99
N GLU A 45 -5.23 -12.81 15.72
CA GLU A 45 -6.00 -12.73 16.96
C GLU A 45 -7.51 -12.87 16.72
N LYS A 46 -8.02 -12.37 15.58
CA LYS A 46 -9.45 -12.42 15.24
C LYS A 46 -9.89 -13.73 14.63
N LEU A 47 -9.06 -14.33 13.77
CA LEU A 47 -9.40 -15.51 12.96
C LEU A 47 -8.72 -16.78 13.47
N GLY A 48 -7.74 -16.69 14.38
CA GLY A 48 -6.90 -17.81 14.79
C GLY A 48 -5.77 -18.10 13.80
N LYS A 49 -4.72 -18.82 14.24
CA LYS A 49 -3.48 -19.03 13.46
C LYS A 49 -3.63 -19.80 12.15
N PHE A 50 -4.69 -20.60 11.97
CA PHE A 50 -4.85 -21.49 10.82
C PHE A 50 -5.63 -20.85 9.65
N ASP A 51 -6.42 -19.81 9.92
CA ASP A 51 -7.30 -19.18 8.93
C ASP A 51 -6.66 -17.97 8.21
N VAL A 52 -5.38 -17.71 8.46
CA VAL A 52 -4.63 -16.56 7.93
C VAL A 52 -3.57 -16.97 6.93
N TRP A 53 -3.66 -16.40 5.72
CA TRP A 53 -2.67 -16.57 4.65
C TRP A 53 -1.29 -16.03 5.06
N PRO A 54 -0.21 -16.82 5.06
CA PRO A 54 1.06 -16.42 5.70
C PRO A 54 1.70 -15.16 5.08
N ASN A 55 1.53 -14.96 3.78
CA ASN A 55 2.16 -13.85 3.03
C ASN A 55 1.17 -12.78 2.56
N MET A 56 -0.05 -12.76 3.10
CA MET A 56 -1.07 -11.77 2.75
C MET A 56 -1.81 -11.24 3.97
N ILE A 57 -2.28 -9.99 3.87
CA ILE A 57 -3.24 -9.36 4.79
C ILE A 57 -4.46 -8.87 3.99
N GLN A 58 -5.60 -8.73 4.64
CA GLN A 58 -6.78 -8.10 4.05
C GLN A 58 -6.62 -6.58 4.04
N LYS A 59 -6.93 -5.97 2.90
CA LYS A 59 -6.93 -4.51 2.74
C LYS A 59 -7.77 -3.81 3.82
N ASP A 60 -8.94 -4.33 4.13
CA ASP A 60 -9.83 -3.68 5.09
C ASP A 60 -9.24 -3.66 6.51
N ASN A 61 -8.46 -4.68 6.88
CA ASN A 61 -7.76 -4.70 8.16
C ASN A 61 -6.56 -3.74 8.16
N LEU A 62 -5.87 -3.59 7.04
CA LEU A 62 -4.85 -2.56 6.86
C LEU A 62 -5.45 -1.15 7.02
N LEU A 63 -6.56 -0.85 6.35
CA LEU A 63 -7.25 0.43 6.45
C LEU A 63 -7.71 0.73 7.88
N LYS A 64 -8.29 -0.28 8.56
CA LYS A 64 -8.68 -0.17 9.98
C LYS A 64 -7.47 0.10 10.89
N ALA A 65 -6.35 -0.58 10.69
CA ALA A 65 -5.13 -0.37 11.49
C ALA A 65 -4.52 1.01 11.28
N LEU A 66 -4.68 1.59 10.09
CA LEU A 66 -4.24 2.94 9.75
C LEU A 66 -5.26 4.02 10.15
N HIS A 67 -6.45 3.64 10.60
CA HIS A 67 -7.57 4.55 10.86
C HIS A 67 -7.91 5.46 9.66
N ILE A 68 -7.81 4.93 8.44
CA ILE A 68 -8.17 5.64 7.20
C ILE A 68 -9.33 4.94 6.49
N SER A 69 -10.15 5.73 5.79
CA SER A 69 -11.17 5.18 4.90
C SER A 69 -10.58 4.88 3.52
N ARG A 70 -11.27 4.02 2.75
CA ARG A 70 -10.92 3.75 1.35
C ARG A 70 -10.93 5.02 0.51
N ASP A 71 -11.91 5.89 0.71
CA ASP A 71 -12.06 7.13 -0.06
C ASP A 71 -10.94 8.14 0.27
N ALA A 72 -10.52 8.21 1.53
CA ALA A 72 -9.37 9.02 1.92
C ALA A 72 -8.10 8.54 1.22
N LEU A 73 -7.90 7.22 1.15
CA LEU A 73 -6.76 6.64 0.44
C LEU A 73 -6.85 6.88 -1.08
N LEU A 74 -8.03 6.77 -1.69
CA LEU A 74 -8.22 7.08 -3.11
C LEU A 74 -7.85 8.53 -3.43
N ARG A 75 -8.33 9.49 -2.63
CA ARG A 75 -7.99 10.91 -2.80
C ARG A 75 -6.50 11.17 -2.64
N ASP A 76 -5.85 10.53 -1.66
CA ASP A 76 -4.41 10.64 -1.48
C ASP A 76 -3.63 10.09 -2.69
N LEU A 77 -4.07 8.97 -3.28
CA LEU A 77 -3.48 8.45 -4.52
C LEU A 77 -3.66 9.41 -5.70
N GLU A 78 -4.84 9.98 -5.88
CA GLU A 78 -5.12 10.98 -6.92
C GLU A 78 -4.23 12.23 -6.76
N LEU A 79 -4.07 12.73 -5.52
CA LEU A 79 -3.21 13.86 -5.22
C LEU A 79 -1.73 13.55 -5.50
N ARG A 80 -1.24 12.36 -5.15
CA ARG A 80 0.13 11.92 -5.45
C ARG A 80 0.37 11.86 -6.96
N GLU A 81 -0.60 11.41 -7.75
CA GLU A 81 -0.50 11.41 -9.21
C GLU A 81 -0.53 12.80 -9.81
N ALA A 82 -1.43 13.68 -9.33
CA ALA A 82 -1.47 15.07 -9.76
C ALA A 82 -0.13 15.76 -9.50
N ASN A 83 0.42 15.60 -8.30
CA ASN A 83 1.70 16.20 -7.90
C ASN A 83 2.89 15.68 -8.73
N LYS A 84 2.89 14.39 -9.14
CA LYS A 84 3.91 13.86 -10.07
C LYS A 84 3.85 14.54 -11.44
N LYS A 85 2.65 14.88 -11.92
CA LYS A 85 2.45 15.58 -13.20
C LYS A 85 2.82 17.07 -13.11
N SER A 86 2.75 17.67 -11.92
CA SER A 86 3.04 19.08 -11.68
C SER A 86 4.50 19.37 -11.32
N ALA A 87 5.32 18.36 -11.01
CA ALA A 87 6.74 18.55 -10.74
C ALA A 87 7.46 18.99 -12.04
N PRO A 88 8.19 20.12 -12.05
CA PRO A 88 9.00 20.48 -13.20
C PRO A 88 10.01 19.37 -13.45
N SER A 89 10.00 18.81 -14.66
CA SER A 89 11.08 17.96 -15.13
C SER A 89 12.36 18.79 -15.02
N VAL A 90 13.22 18.50 -14.05
CA VAL A 90 14.55 19.10 -13.97
C VAL A 90 15.33 18.49 -15.13
N GLU A 91 15.13 19.07 -16.31
CA GLU A 91 16.00 18.90 -17.45
C GLU A 91 17.32 19.56 -17.04
N SER A 92 18.25 18.75 -16.53
CA SER A 92 19.61 19.18 -16.25
C SER A 92 20.28 19.50 -17.58
N LYS A 93 20.08 20.71 -18.09
CA LYS A 93 20.95 21.28 -19.10
C LYS A 93 22.29 21.55 -18.43
N GLY A 94 23.30 20.89 -18.98
CA GLY A 94 24.67 20.95 -18.50
C GLY A 94 25.23 22.37 -18.44
N ALA A 95 26.23 22.51 -17.56
CA ALA A 95 27.26 23.52 -17.59
C ALA A 95 28.58 22.83 -17.21
#